data_AF-A0AAP0RAL2-F1
#
_entry.id   AF-A0AAP0RAL2-F1
#
_cell.length_a   1.000
_cell.length_b   1.000
_cell.length_c   1.000
_cell.angle_alpha   90.00
_cell.angle_beta   90.00
_cell.angle_gamma   90.00
#
_symmetry.space_group_name_H-M   'P 1'
#
loop_
_entity.id
_entity.type
_entity.pdbx_description
1 polymer ?
#
loop_
_entity_poly.entity_id
_entity_poly.type
_entity_poly.pdbx_seq_one_letter_code
_entity_poly.pdbx_strand_id
1 'polypeptide(L)'
;MEQFRGQPRLPKFAVPKRYDIRLKPDLVVCKFTASVGIDLDIVDETAFIVLNAAELSVTPGSVHFKAQNSSEVFEPTKVEMVEEDEILVSEFAHTLPMGMGVLGIGVEGTLNDKMMGFYRSTYELNGEKRNMAATQFEPADARRCFPCWDEPACKIFCCAIPITQTGYGRNPGFRFWGNGNYGLVTYRDTELLYDDQHSAAVDKQGVAIVVAHELAHQWFGNLVTMEWWTHLWLNEGFATWVSYLATDNLFPEWKIWTQFLVESNESLRLDGLAGSHPIEVEINHTDEINEIFDAISYTKGASLIWMLQSYLGPECFQTSTHIARKNYHKEISYFHESKNHVEVREVFWREEMDGDSD
;
A
#
# COMPACT_ATOMS: atom_id res chain seq x y z
N MET A 1 11.37 21.19 15.26
CA MET A 1 11.70 19.75 15.12
C MET A 1 11.08 18.91 16.24
N GLU A 2 11.42 19.16 17.52
CA GLU A 2 11.00 18.32 18.67
C GLU A 2 9.48 18.21 18.87
N GLN A 3 8.72 19.24 18.49
CA GLN A 3 7.25 19.26 18.58
C GLN A 3 6.54 18.18 17.73
N PHE A 4 7.23 17.58 16.76
CA PHE A 4 6.66 16.55 15.88
C PHE A 4 7.01 15.12 16.31
N ARG A 5 7.88 14.96 17.32
CA ARG A 5 8.30 13.64 17.82
C ARG A 5 7.21 12.99 18.66
N GLY A 6 7.09 11.67 18.57
CA GLY A 6 6.10 10.86 19.28
C GLY A 6 4.65 11.12 18.87
N GLN A 7 4.42 11.79 17.74
CA GLN A 7 3.06 12.07 17.27
C GLN A 7 2.56 10.91 16.37
N PRO A 8 1.35 10.40 16.60
CA PRO A 8 0.81 9.25 15.86
C PRO A 8 0.38 9.58 14.42
N ARG A 9 0.35 10.87 14.07
CA ARG A 9 -0.16 11.40 12.79
C ARG A 9 0.68 12.56 12.33
N LEU A 10 0.79 12.70 11.02
CA LEU A 10 1.39 13.88 10.42
C LEU A 10 0.53 15.13 10.66
N PRO A 11 1.16 16.32 10.78
CA PRO A 11 0.44 17.59 10.84
C PRO A 11 -0.41 17.85 9.59
N LYS A 12 -1.55 18.53 9.77
CA LYS A 12 -2.53 18.80 8.71
C LYS A 12 -2.37 20.16 8.02
N PHE A 13 -1.31 20.91 8.30
CA PHE A 13 -1.08 22.23 7.69
C PHE A 13 -0.68 22.17 6.20
N ALA A 14 -0.32 20.99 5.70
CA ALA A 14 0.08 20.77 4.31
C ALA A 14 -0.59 19.49 3.79
N VAL A 15 -1.27 19.59 2.65
CA VAL A 15 -2.09 18.50 2.08
C VAL A 15 -1.58 18.15 0.67
N PRO A 16 -1.08 16.94 0.44
CA PRO A 16 -0.58 16.55 -0.87
C PRO A 16 -1.75 16.34 -1.85
N LYS A 17 -1.57 16.75 -3.10
CA LYS A 17 -2.57 16.64 -4.18
C LYS A 17 -2.12 15.70 -5.29
N ARG A 18 -0.83 15.65 -5.59
CA ARG A 18 -0.27 14.79 -6.65
C ARG A 18 1.21 14.52 -6.36
N TYR A 19 1.67 13.32 -6.72
CA TYR A 19 3.09 12.99 -6.78
C TYR A 19 3.54 12.80 -8.25
N ASP A 20 4.75 13.25 -8.56
CA ASP A 20 5.56 12.88 -9.71
C ASP A 20 6.83 12.21 -9.17
N ILE A 21 6.95 10.90 -9.38
CA ILE A 21 8.01 10.08 -8.79
C ILE A 21 8.83 9.48 -9.92
N ARG A 22 10.14 9.69 -9.85
CA ARG A 22 11.11 9.06 -10.77
C ARG A 22 12.09 8.22 -9.98
N LEU A 23 12.06 6.92 -10.22
CA LEU A 23 12.95 5.94 -9.59
C LEU A 23 14.03 5.49 -10.59
N LYS A 24 15.27 5.43 -10.13
CA LYS A 24 16.40 4.87 -10.88
C LYS A 24 17.09 3.78 -10.05
N PRO A 25 16.64 2.52 -10.14
CA PRO A 25 17.30 1.41 -9.49
C PRO A 25 18.59 0.99 -10.21
N ASP A 26 19.57 0.56 -9.43
CA ASP A 26 20.76 -0.16 -9.88
C ASP A 26 20.76 -1.54 -9.22
N LEU A 27 20.45 -2.56 -10.03
CA LEU A 27 20.32 -3.95 -9.57
C LEU A 27 21.66 -4.63 -9.30
N VAL A 28 22.78 -4.05 -9.77
CA VAL A 28 24.12 -4.60 -9.52
C VAL A 28 24.57 -4.21 -8.12
N VAL A 29 24.51 -2.91 -7.79
CA VAL A 29 24.90 -2.43 -6.45
C VAL A 29 23.75 -2.46 -5.44
N CYS A 30 22.54 -2.81 -5.88
CA CYS A 30 21.34 -2.92 -5.06
C CYS A 30 20.98 -1.61 -4.35
N LYS A 31 21.05 -0.49 -5.08
CA LYS A 31 20.68 0.85 -4.62
C LYS A 31 19.68 1.48 -5.58
N PHE A 32 19.05 2.56 -5.17
CA PHE A 32 18.25 3.37 -6.06
C PHE A 32 18.38 4.85 -5.71
N THR A 33 18.18 5.70 -6.70
CA THR A 33 17.92 7.13 -6.48
C THR A 33 16.48 7.45 -6.85
N ALA A 34 15.88 8.41 -6.17
CA ALA A 34 14.54 8.89 -6.45
C ALA A 34 14.48 10.42 -6.49
N SER A 35 13.70 10.93 -7.43
CA SER A 35 13.27 12.33 -7.46
C SER A 35 11.76 12.39 -7.28
N VAL A 36 11.32 13.15 -6.30
CA VAL A 36 9.93 13.26 -5.88
C VAL A 36 9.51 14.72 -6.04
N GLY A 37 8.52 14.96 -6.89
CA GLY A 37 7.78 16.22 -6.96
C GLY A 37 6.40 16.02 -6.35
N ILE A 38 5.98 16.89 -5.43
CA ILE A 38 4.68 16.82 -4.77
C ILE A 38 3.95 18.14 -4.99
N ASP A 39 2.82 18.09 -5.69
CA ASP A 39 1.87 19.21 -5.70
C ASP A 39 1.26 19.28 -4.30
N LEU A 40 1.53 20.37 -3.60
CA LEU A 40 1.26 20.52 -2.18
C LEU A 40 0.42 21.77 -1.93
N ASP A 41 -0.65 21.63 -1.14
CA ASP A 41 -1.50 22.74 -0.72
C ASP A 41 -1.19 23.10 0.73
N ILE A 42 -0.66 24.29 0.98
CA ILE A 42 -0.40 24.81 2.33
C ILE A 42 -1.69 25.46 2.84
N VAL A 43 -2.37 24.78 3.76
CA VAL A 43 -3.71 25.15 4.22
C VAL A 43 -3.73 25.91 5.54
N ASP A 44 -2.64 25.85 6.32
CA ASP A 44 -2.45 26.59 7.56
C ASP A 44 -1.05 27.23 7.63
N GLU A 45 -0.91 28.27 8.45
CA GLU A 45 0.36 28.98 8.64
C GLU A 45 1.45 28.03 9.20
N THR A 46 2.54 27.85 8.45
CA THR A 46 3.63 26.95 8.85
C THR A 46 4.98 27.37 8.25
N ALA A 47 6.06 27.12 9.00
CA ALA A 47 7.44 27.18 8.51
C ALA A 47 8.06 25.78 8.40
N PHE A 48 7.23 24.73 8.42
CA PHE A 48 7.65 23.34 8.41
C PHE A 48 6.91 22.55 7.33
N ILE A 49 7.58 21.54 6.79
CA ILE A 49 6.97 20.44 6.04
C ILE A 49 7.42 19.13 6.70
N VAL A 50 6.46 18.27 7.04
CA VAL A 50 6.70 17.00 7.73
C VAL A 50 6.10 15.87 6.88
N LEU A 51 6.91 14.86 6.62
CA LEU A 51 6.58 13.68 5.79
C LEU A 51 7.00 12.42 6.54
N ASN A 52 6.46 11.26 6.17
CA ASN A 52 7.06 9.98 6.54
C ASN A 52 8.25 9.68 5.62
N ALA A 53 9.34 9.19 6.20
CA ALA A 53 10.50 8.68 5.51
C ALA A 53 11.29 7.75 6.45
N ALA A 54 11.69 6.57 5.98
CA ALA A 54 12.47 5.62 6.76
C ALA A 54 13.56 4.98 5.92
N GLU A 55 14.75 4.77 6.47
CA GLU A 55 15.86 4.08 5.79
C GLU A 55 16.28 4.75 4.45
N LEU A 56 16.09 6.08 4.33
CA LEU A 56 16.43 6.89 3.17
C LEU A 56 17.51 7.92 3.50
N SER A 57 18.36 8.21 2.51
CA SER A 57 19.33 9.32 2.57
C SER A 57 18.82 10.50 1.76
N VAL A 58 18.37 11.55 2.46
CA VAL A 58 17.88 12.78 1.84
C VAL A 58 19.04 13.74 1.61
N THR A 59 19.17 14.27 0.39
CA THR A 59 20.17 15.32 0.12
C THR A 59 19.57 16.69 0.48
N PRO A 60 20.04 17.41 1.51
CA PRO A 60 19.38 18.64 1.96
C PRO A 60 19.23 19.70 0.86
N GLY A 61 20.26 19.87 0.02
CA GLY A 61 20.23 20.81 -1.12
C GLY A 61 19.32 20.40 -2.28
N SER A 62 18.71 19.22 -2.23
CA SER A 62 17.68 18.82 -3.21
C SER A 62 16.27 19.22 -2.78
N VAL A 63 16.08 19.53 -1.50
CA VAL A 63 14.77 19.87 -0.93
C VAL A 63 14.46 21.32 -1.22
N HIS A 64 13.32 21.58 -1.85
CA HIS A 64 12.88 22.94 -2.15
C HIS A 64 11.37 23.00 -2.32
N PHE A 65 10.76 24.12 -1.93
CA PHE A 65 9.34 24.39 -2.17
C PHE A 65 9.17 25.62 -3.06
N LYS A 66 8.33 25.50 -4.08
CA LYS A 66 7.99 26.60 -4.98
C LYS A 66 6.49 26.84 -4.95
N ALA A 67 6.07 27.93 -4.30
CA ALA A 67 4.67 28.33 -4.30
C ALA A 67 4.23 28.79 -5.70
N GLN A 68 2.99 28.53 -6.10
CA GLN A 68 2.47 28.97 -7.40
C GLN A 68 2.25 30.49 -7.47
N ASN A 69 1.98 31.12 -6.32
CA ASN A 69 1.73 32.55 -6.19
C ASN A 69 3.01 33.38 -5.96
N SER A 70 4.18 32.75 -5.93
CA SER A 70 5.48 33.41 -5.74
C SER A 70 6.49 32.97 -6.78
N SER A 71 7.39 33.88 -7.16
CA SER A 71 8.56 33.55 -7.98
C SER A 71 9.73 33.02 -7.15
N GLU A 72 9.64 33.13 -5.82
CA GLU A 72 10.66 32.67 -4.87
C GLU A 72 10.65 31.14 -4.75
N VAL A 73 11.85 30.57 -4.62
CA VAL A 73 12.05 29.16 -4.26
C VAL A 73 12.52 29.14 -2.81
N PHE A 74 11.73 28.47 -1.97
CA PHE A 74 12.00 28.33 -0.55
C PHE A 74 12.89 27.10 -0.35
N GLU A 75 14.10 27.32 0.16
CA GLU A 75 15.00 26.25 0.57
C GLU A 75 14.91 26.09 2.10
N PRO A 76 14.88 24.86 2.62
CA PRO A 76 14.87 24.63 4.05
C PRO A 76 16.21 25.04 4.67
N THR A 77 16.16 25.72 5.82
CA THR A 77 17.34 26.01 6.65
C THR A 77 17.86 24.74 7.33
N LYS A 78 16.98 23.77 7.58
CA LYS A 78 17.31 22.49 8.19
C LYS A 78 16.44 21.38 7.64
N VAL A 79 17.06 20.25 7.33
CA VAL A 79 16.40 19.00 6.97
C VAL A 79 16.87 17.92 7.94
N GLU A 80 15.95 17.29 8.66
CA GLU A 80 16.25 16.29 9.69
C GLU A 80 15.41 15.03 9.46
N MET A 81 16.07 13.88 9.39
CA MET A 81 15.44 12.57 9.51
C MET A 81 15.33 12.22 10.99
N VAL A 82 14.13 11.92 11.46
CA VAL A 82 13.87 11.45 12.82
C VAL A 82 13.54 9.96 12.73
N GLU A 83 14.57 9.13 12.87
CA GLU A 83 14.49 7.68 12.63
C GLU A 83 13.51 6.96 13.55
N GLU A 84 13.37 7.40 14.81
CA GLU A 84 12.46 6.78 15.80
C GLU A 84 10.98 6.92 15.41
N ASP A 85 10.63 8.04 14.79
CA ASP A 85 9.26 8.35 14.36
C ASP A 85 9.05 8.09 12.85
N GLU A 86 10.11 7.69 12.13
CA GLU A 86 10.11 7.53 10.67
C GLU A 86 9.58 8.76 9.91
N ILE A 87 10.01 9.95 10.33
CA ILE A 87 9.63 11.22 9.71
C ILE A 87 10.82 12.01 9.17
N LEU A 88 10.57 12.73 8.08
CA LEU A 88 11.43 13.77 7.53
C LEU A 88 10.82 15.13 7.86
N VAL A 89 11.57 15.97 8.57
CA VAL A 89 11.16 17.33 8.89
C VAL A 89 12.05 18.33 8.15
N SER A 90 11.42 19.19 7.36
CA SER A 90 12.06 20.32 6.68
C SER A 90 11.61 21.63 7.32
N GLU A 91 12.53 22.40 7.86
CA GLU A 91 12.31 23.71 8.49
C GLU A 91 12.78 24.83 7.56
N PHE A 92 11.96 25.87 7.40
CA PHE A 92 12.21 27.01 6.54
C PHE A 92 12.47 28.28 7.36
N ALA A 93 13.25 29.21 6.81
CA ALA A 93 13.58 30.48 7.51
C ALA A 93 12.35 31.35 7.78
N HIS A 94 11.34 31.23 6.92
CA HIS A 94 10.14 32.04 6.93
C HIS A 94 8.91 31.14 6.74
N THR A 95 7.76 31.63 7.21
CA THR A 95 6.46 31.01 6.95
C THR A 95 6.23 30.83 5.45
N LEU A 96 5.80 29.64 5.06
CA LEU A 96 5.50 29.31 3.67
C LEU A 96 4.21 30.03 3.20
N PRO A 97 4.15 30.51 1.96
CA PRO A 97 2.92 31.07 1.40
C PRO A 97 1.80 30.03 1.40
N MET A 98 0.61 30.42 1.86
CA MET A 98 -0.58 29.58 1.78
C MET A 98 -1.02 29.34 0.32
N GLY A 99 -1.61 28.18 0.08
CA GLY A 99 -2.10 27.71 -1.22
C GLY A 99 -1.16 26.72 -1.91
N MET A 100 -1.42 26.52 -3.20
CA MET A 100 -0.74 25.51 -4.01
C MET A 100 0.74 25.86 -4.28
N GLY A 101 1.58 24.84 -4.22
CA GLY A 101 2.98 24.86 -4.62
C GLY A 101 3.49 23.47 -5.00
N VAL A 102 4.78 23.39 -5.31
CA VAL A 102 5.47 22.13 -5.62
C VAL A 102 6.63 21.95 -4.66
N LEU A 103 6.65 20.82 -3.95
CA LEU A 103 7.76 20.36 -3.13
C LEU A 103 8.61 19.38 -3.94
N GLY A 104 9.89 19.69 -4.12
CA GLY A 104 10.87 18.80 -4.73
C GLY A 104 11.78 18.18 -3.68
N ILE A 105 12.05 16.88 -3.79
CA ILE A 105 12.94 16.12 -2.90
C ILE A 105 13.76 15.11 -3.72
N GLY A 106 15.06 15.07 -3.48
CA GLY A 106 15.96 14.04 -3.99
C GLY A 106 16.43 13.11 -2.86
N VAL A 107 16.29 11.79 -3.08
CA VAL A 107 16.69 10.77 -2.11
C VAL A 107 17.49 9.65 -2.75
N GLU A 108 18.30 9.01 -1.92
CA GLU A 108 18.94 7.72 -2.22
C GLU A 108 18.46 6.67 -1.22
N GLY A 109 18.31 5.44 -1.69
CA GLY A 109 17.92 4.30 -0.87
C GLY A 109 18.61 3.02 -1.27
N THR A 110 18.42 1.98 -0.46
CA THR A 110 18.97 0.64 -0.70
C THR A 110 17.83 -0.31 -1.06
N LEU A 111 18.03 -1.14 -2.08
CA LEU A 111 17.15 -2.27 -2.37
C LEU A 111 17.41 -3.35 -1.31
N ASN A 112 16.61 -3.32 -0.24
CA ASN A 112 16.78 -4.20 0.92
C ASN A 112 16.37 -5.65 0.62
N ASP A 113 16.67 -6.56 1.55
CA ASP A 113 16.27 -7.98 1.49
C ASP A 113 15.15 -8.31 2.51
N LYS A 114 14.41 -7.29 2.98
CA LYS A 114 13.35 -7.41 3.99
C LYS A 114 11.94 -7.60 3.39
N MET A 115 11.81 -7.47 2.05
CA MET A 115 10.54 -7.54 1.31
C MET A 115 9.50 -6.50 1.76
N MET A 116 9.99 -5.30 2.05
CA MET A 116 9.19 -4.14 2.44
C MET A 116 9.78 -2.89 1.79
N GLY A 117 8.95 -1.91 1.47
CA GLY A 117 9.34 -0.73 0.72
C GLY A 117 9.75 -1.09 -0.71
N PHE A 118 10.85 -0.52 -1.20
CA PHE A 118 11.46 -0.88 -2.47
C PHE A 118 12.65 -1.82 -2.24
N TYR A 119 12.47 -3.08 -2.61
CA TYR A 119 13.35 -4.18 -2.18
C TYR A 119 13.87 -4.98 -3.37
N ARG A 120 14.94 -5.74 -3.14
CA ARG A 120 15.49 -6.68 -4.11
C ARG A 120 14.85 -8.06 -3.93
N SER A 121 14.48 -8.67 -5.04
CA SER A 121 14.24 -10.11 -5.13
C SER A 121 15.23 -10.75 -6.10
N THR A 122 15.28 -12.07 -6.12
CA THR A 122 16.17 -12.83 -7.01
C THR A 122 15.42 -13.96 -7.68
N TYR A 123 15.68 -14.17 -8.95
CA TYR A 123 15.15 -15.27 -9.74
C TYR A 123 16.29 -15.99 -10.47
N GLU A 124 16.02 -17.22 -10.92
CA GLU A 124 16.97 -17.99 -11.74
C GLU A 124 16.44 -18.10 -13.15
N LEU A 125 17.28 -17.77 -14.14
CA LEU A 125 16.95 -17.91 -15.56
C LEU A 125 18.14 -18.60 -16.25
N ASN A 126 17.89 -19.76 -16.87
CA ASN A 126 18.91 -20.57 -17.55
C ASN A 126 20.13 -20.94 -16.67
N GLY A 127 19.92 -21.16 -15.36
CA GLY A 127 21.00 -21.48 -14.42
C GLY A 127 21.75 -20.27 -13.87
N GLU A 128 21.39 -19.05 -14.30
CA GLU A 128 21.97 -17.81 -13.80
C GLU A 128 21.04 -17.12 -12.81
N LYS A 129 21.58 -16.77 -11.64
CA LYS A 129 20.87 -15.98 -10.65
C LYS A 129 20.86 -14.50 -11.06
N ARG A 130 19.67 -13.92 -11.17
CA ARG A 130 19.45 -12.52 -11.53
C ARG A 130 18.74 -11.77 -10.41
N ASN A 131 19.05 -10.49 -10.28
CA ASN A 131 18.37 -9.59 -9.35
C ASN A 131 17.16 -8.94 -10.06
N MET A 132 16.14 -8.63 -9.28
CA MET A 132 15.00 -7.80 -9.68
C MET A 132 14.65 -6.86 -8.53
N ALA A 133 13.94 -5.77 -8.82
CA ALA A 133 13.41 -4.88 -7.82
C ALA A 133 11.88 -4.97 -7.79
N ALA A 134 11.31 -4.92 -6.58
CA ALA A 134 9.87 -5.03 -6.35
C ALA A 134 9.46 -4.12 -5.18
N THR A 135 8.16 -3.86 -5.06
CA THR A 135 7.61 -2.98 -4.01
C THR A 135 6.55 -3.68 -3.18
N GLN A 136 6.58 -3.45 -1.87
CA GLN A 136 5.54 -3.82 -0.91
C GLN A 136 5.38 -2.66 0.06
N PHE A 137 4.29 -1.90 -0.06
CA PHE A 137 4.08 -0.67 0.71
C PHE A 137 3.09 -0.80 1.86
N GLU A 138 2.23 -1.80 1.84
CA GLU A 138 1.29 -2.02 2.94
C GLU A 138 2.00 -2.69 4.13
N PRO A 139 1.80 -2.18 5.37
CA PRO A 139 0.93 -1.07 5.73
C PRO A 139 1.53 0.33 5.59
N ALA A 140 2.80 0.51 5.96
CA ALA A 140 3.43 1.83 6.10
C ALA A 140 4.88 1.81 5.61
N ASP A 141 5.05 1.29 4.40
CA ASP A 141 6.35 1.01 3.80
C ASP A 141 6.63 1.83 2.54
N ALA A 142 5.68 2.64 2.06
CA ALA A 142 5.94 3.57 0.97
C ALA A 142 7.03 4.58 1.37
N ARG A 143 7.07 4.97 2.65
CA ARG A 143 8.10 5.82 3.26
C ARG A 143 9.54 5.29 3.14
N ARG A 144 9.73 4.00 2.85
CA ARG A 144 11.04 3.36 2.60
C ARG A 144 11.45 3.39 1.13
N CYS A 145 10.58 3.86 0.25
CA CYS A 145 10.87 4.08 -1.17
C CYS A 145 11.04 5.58 -1.48
N PHE A 146 10.15 6.41 -0.97
CA PHE A 146 10.22 7.87 -1.14
C PHE A 146 9.51 8.59 0.02
N PRO A 147 9.92 9.82 0.37
CA PRO A 147 9.21 10.59 1.39
C PRO A 147 7.78 10.95 0.97
N CYS A 148 6.79 10.67 1.81
CA CYS A 148 5.38 10.88 1.49
C CYS A 148 4.50 11.01 2.75
N TRP A 149 3.23 11.39 2.56
CA TRP A 149 2.19 11.21 3.57
C TRP A 149 1.73 9.75 3.57
N ASP A 150 2.44 8.90 4.31
CA ASP A 150 2.26 7.45 4.34
C ASP A 150 1.15 7.04 5.33
N GLU A 151 -0.03 7.61 5.11
CA GLU A 151 -1.26 7.38 5.86
C GLU A 151 -2.39 7.00 4.89
N PRO A 152 -3.27 6.02 5.21
CA PRO A 152 -4.27 5.51 4.28
C PRO A 152 -5.27 6.58 3.80
N ALA A 153 -5.57 7.59 4.61
CA ALA A 153 -6.41 8.73 4.22
C ALA A 153 -5.76 9.61 3.13
N CYS A 154 -4.43 9.63 3.04
CA CYS A 154 -3.66 10.44 2.09
C CYS A 154 -3.36 9.67 0.81
N LYS A 155 -4.37 8.98 0.26
CA LYS A 155 -4.22 8.21 -0.98
C LYS A 155 -3.73 9.07 -2.12
N ILE A 156 -2.56 8.76 -2.64
CA ILE A 156 -2.19 9.12 -4.00
C ILE A 156 -1.64 7.89 -4.69
N PHE A 157 -2.29 7.52 -5.80
CA PHE A 157 -2.04 6.31 -6.57
C PHE A 157 -0.58 6.24 -7.04
N CYS A 158 0.18 5.28 -6.52
CA CYS A 158 1.48 4.91 -7.07
C CYS A 158 1.32 3.61 -7.87
N CYS A 159 1.52 3.70 -9.18
CA CYS A 159 1.61 2.53 -10.05
C CYS A 159 3.02 1.95 -9.90
N ALA A 160 3.15 0.79 -9.27
CA ALA A 160 4.37 -0.01 -9.35
C ALA A 160 4.35 -0.89 -10.62
N ILE A 161 5.41 -1.68 -10.86
CA ILE A 161 5.59 -2.60 -12.01
C ILE A 161 5.36 -4.06 -11.55
N PRO A 162 4.63 -4.91 -12.30
CA PRO A 162 4.30 -6.26 -11.86
C PRO A 162 5.43 -7.18 -12.27
N ILE A 163 6.07 -7.91 -11.36
CA ILE A 163 6.76 -9.12 -11.76
C ILE A 163 6.61 -10.19 -10.68
N THR A 164 6.08 -11.33 -11.12
CA THR A 164 6.02 -12.62 -10.44
C THR A 164 7.41 -13.05 -9.98
N GLN A 165 7.55 -13.42 -8.70
CA GLN A 165 8.75 -14.07 -8.21
C GLN A 165 8.78 -15.51 -8.74
N THR A 166 9.63 -15.82 -9.71
CA THR A 166 9.95 -17.21 -10.06
C THR A 166 11.29 -17.58 -9.43
N GLY A 167 11.27 -18.35 -8.35
CA GLY A 167 12.50 -18.84 -7.74
C GLY A 167 12.25 -20.16 -7.04
N TYR A 168 12.85 -21.24 -7.55
CA TYR A 168 12.88 -22.55 -6.89
C TYR A 168 13.84 -22.48 -5.69
N GLY A 169 13.42 -21.76 -4.67
CA GLY A 169 14.13 -21.59 -3.43
C GLY A 169 13.11 -21.10 -2.42
N ARG A 170 12.76 -21.96 -1.46
CA ARG A 170 12.00 -21.55 -0.27
C ARG A 170 12.73 -20.36 0.36
N ASN A 171 12.32 -19.16 -0.02
CA ASN A 171 12.72 -17.93 0.65
C ASN A 171 11.42 -17.42 1.29
N PRO A 172 11.25 -17.61 2.62
CA PRO A 172 9.97 -17.50 3.33
C PRO A 172 9.47 -16.04 3.50
N GLY A 173 9.68 -15.20 2.50
CA GLY A 173 9.89 -13.78 2.73
C GLY A 173 8.84 -12.81 2.21
N PHE A 174 8.05 -13.17 1.19
CA PHE A 174 6.89 -12.35 0.85
C PHE A 174 5.88 -12.51 2.00
N ARG A 175 5.78 -11.46 2.83
CA ARG A 175 5.11 -11.50 4.14
C ARG A 175 3.63 -11.88 4.06
N PHE A 176 2.97 -11.51 2.96
CA PHE A 176 1.55 -11.75 2.71
C PHE A 176 1.33 -12.79 1.60
N TRP A 177 0.09 -13.07 1.21
CA TRP A 177 -0.23 -14.07 0.18
C TRP A 177 -0.25 -13.40 -1.21
N GLY A 178 -0.81 -12.20 -1.27
CA GLY A 178 -0.69 -11.23 -2.35
C GLY A 178 -0.66 -9.81 -1.81
N ASN A 179 -0.66 -8.83 -2.71
CA ASN A 179 -0.94 -7.44 -2.39
C ASN A 179 -1.80 -6.82 -3.48
N GLY A 180 -2.96 -6.30 -3.07
CA GLY A 180 -4.02 -5.76 -3.91
C GLY A 180 -3.71 -4.44 -4.60
N ASN A 181 -2.45 -4.01 -4.74
CA ASN A 181 -2.03 -2.77 -5.42
C ASN A 181 -2.88 -2.45 -6.67
N TYR A 182 -3.40 -1.22 -6.76
CA TYR A 182 -4.38 -0.85 -7.79
C TYR A 182 -3.80 -0.94 -9.20
N GLY A 183 -4.48 -1.71 -10.06
CA GLY A 183 -4.03 -1.96 -11.44
C GLY A 183 -2.84 -2.91 -11.53
N LEU A 184 -2.29 -3.37 -10.40
CA LEU A 184 -1.08 -4.17 -10.37
C LEU A 184 -0.93 -5.12 -9.17
N VAL A 185 -1.73 -6.16 -9.16
CA VAL A 185 -1.70 -7.12 -8.06
C VAL A 185 -0.43 -7.99 -8.10
N THR A 186 0.25 -8.12 -6.97
CA THR A 186 1.42 -9.00 -6.80
C THR A 186 1.05 -10.23 -5.98
N TYR A 187 1.71 -11.36 -6.26
CA TYR A 187 1.43 -12.65 -5.63
C TYR A 187 2.74 -13.38 -5.36
N ARG A 188 2.74 -14.29 -4.38
CA ARG A 188 3.74 -15.38 -4.34
C ARG A 188 3.50 -16.34 -5.50
N ASP A 189 4.53 -17.05 -5.91
CA ASP A 189 4.41 -18.11 -6.91
C ASP A 189 3.38 -19.17 -6.50
N THR A 190 3.38 -19.60 -5.24
CA THR A 190 2.43 -20.59 -4.71
C THR A 190 0.97 -20.12 -4.69
N GLU A 191 0.73 -18.81 -4.79
CA GLU A 191 -0.61 -18.22 -4.69
C GLU A 191 -1.18 -17.78 -6.06
N LEU A 192 -0.42 -17.99 -7.14
CA LEU A 192 -0.85 -17.65 -8.50
C LEU A 192 -0.57 -18.76 -9.52
N LEU A 193 0.59 -19.42 -9.42
CA LEU A 193 0.98 -20.45 -10.37
C LEU A 193 0.38 -21.80 -9.97
N TYR A 194 -0.17 -22.50 -10.95
CA TYR A 194 -0.77 -23.81 -10.77
C TYR A 194 -0.33 -24.74 -11.90
N ASP A 195 0.12 -25.94 -11.55
CA ASP A 195 0.53 -26.98 -12.51
C ASP A 195 -0.36 -28.22 -12.33
N ASP A 196 -1.12 -28.57 -13.37
CA ASP A 196 -2.02 -29.73 -13.37
C ASP A 196 -1.31 -31.07 -13.05
N GLN A 197 0.02 -31.17 -13.26
CA GLN A 197 0.79 -32.39 -13.02
C GLN A 197 1.41 -32.45 -11.62
N HIS A 198 1.64 -31.30 -10.98
CA HIS A 198 2.45 -31.20 -9.76
C HIS A 198 1.77 -30.51 -8.58
N SER A 199 0.70 -29.74 -8.81
CA SER A 199 -0.07 -29.08 -7.77
C SER A 199 -1.23 -29.94 -7.29
N ALA A 200 -1.53 -29.88 -6.00
CA ALA A 200 -2.69 -30.54 -5.41
C ALA A 200 -3.97 -29.76 -5.71
N ALA A 201 -5.13 -30.44 -5.68
CA ALA A 201 -6.43 -29.78 -5.90
C ALA A 201 -6.71 -28.66 -4.88
N VAL A 202 -6.19 -28.77 -3.65
CA VAL A 202 -6.29 -27.71 -2.63
C VAL A 202 -5.52 -26.46 -3.03
N ASP A 203 -4.40 -26.60 -3.74
CA ASP A 203 -3.60 -25.46 -4.22
C ASP A 203 -4.42 -24.66 -5.25
N LYS A 204 -5.19 -25.34 -6.11
CA LYS A 204 -6.09 -24.69 -7.07
C LYS A 204 -7.15 -23.83 -6.38
N GLN A 205 -7.69 -24.34 -5.26
CA GLN A 205 -8.70 -23.63 -4.47
C GLN A 205 -8.07 -22.41 -3.77
N GLY A 206 -6.88 -22.58 -3.20
CA GLY A 206 -6.10 -21.50 -2.60
C GLY A 206 -5.83 -20.36 -3.60
N VAL A 207 -5.27 -20.69 -4.77
CA VAL A 207 -5.03 -19.72 -5.85
C VAL A 207 -6.31 -18.96 -6.22
N ALA A 208 -7.44 -19.66 -6.39
CA ALA A 208 -8.70 -19.01 -6.73
C ALA A 208 -9.19 -18.05 -5.64
N ILE A 209 -9.09 -18.45 -4.37
CA ILE A 209 -9.46 -17.60 -3.23
C ILE A 209 -8.55 -16.37 -3.16
N VAL A 210 -7.23 -16.54 -3.25
CA VAL A 210 -6.29 -15.42 -3.15
C VAL A 210 -6.48 -14.45 -4.31
N VAL A 211 -6.56 -14.94 -5.55
CA VAL A 211 -6.85 -14.08 -6.71
C VAL A 211 -8.16 -13.32 -6.54
N ALA A 212 -9.21 -13.98 -6.05
CA ALA A 212 -10.49 -13.32 -5.81
C ALA A 212 -10.41 -12.28 -4.66
N HIS A 213 -9.62 -12.54 -3.62
CA HIS A 213 -9.36 -11.62 -2.50
C HIS A 213 -8.67 -10.35 -2.98
N GLU A 214 -7.56 -10.49 -3.72
CA GLU A 214 -6.82 -9.33 -4.21
C GLU A 214 -7.58 -8.53 -5.28
N LEU A 215 -8.42 -9.22 -6.07
CA LEU A 215 -9.35 -8.53 -6.98
C LEU A 215 -10.47 -7.82 -6.23
N ALA A 216 -10.93 -8.34 -5.09
CA ALA A 216 -11.90 -7.65 -4.25
C ALA A 216 -11.34 -6.35 -3.67
N HIS A 217 -10.05 -6.31 -3.34
CA HIS A 217 -9.35 -5.10 -2.90
C HIS A 217 -9.40 -3.96 -3.92
N GLN A 218 -9.58 -4.25 -5.22
CA GLN A 218 -9.79 -3.20 -6.24
C GLN A 218 -11.01 -2.32 -5.93
N TRP A 219 -11.97 -2.84 -5.17
CA TRP A 219 -13.10 -2.09 -4.64
C TRP A 219 -13.00 -1.79 -3.14
N PHE A 220 -12.67 -2.80 -2.33
CA PHE A 220 -12.61 -2.72 -0.86
C PHE A 220 -11.15 -2.65 -0.39
N GLY A 221 -10.56 -1.47 -0.48
CA GLY A 221 -9.18 -1.18 -0.16
C GLY A 221 -8.53 -0.21 -1.14
N ASN A 222 -8.93 -0.23 -2.42
CA ASN A 222 -8.43 0.70 -3.42
C ASN A 222 -9.43 1.80 -3.77
N LEU A 223 -10.64 1.45 -4.17
CA LEU A 223 -11.67 2.46 -4.48
C LEU A 223 -12.23 3.09 -3.20
N VAL A 224 -12.50 2.27 -2.19
CA VAL A 224 -12.88 2.69 -0.84
C VAL A 224 -11.81 2.23 0.12
N THR A 225 -11.20 3.15 0.88
CA THR A 225 -10.25 2.80 1.96
C THR A 225 -10.87 3.15 3.29
N MET A 226 -10.46 2.41 4.31
CA MET A 226 -10.51 2.90 5.67
C MET A 226 -9.78 4.24 5.83
N GLU A 227 -10.36 5.13 6.63
CA GLU A 227 -9.74 6.40 7.02
C GLU A 227 -8.43 6.18 7.80
N TRP A 228 -8.43 5.14 8.64
CA TRP A 228 -7.27 4.72 9.43
C TRP A 228 -7.27 3.22 9.66
N TRP A 229 -6.11 2.68 10.04
CA TRP A 229 -5.88 1.26 10.34
C TRP A 229 -6.81 0.69 11.41
N THR A 230 -7.39 1.52 12.28
CA THR A 230 -8.46 1.12 13.21
C THR A 230 -9.63 0.43 12.52
N HIS A 231 -9.90 0.75 11.25
CA HIS A 231 -10.96 0.12 10.47
C HIS A 231 -10.42 -0.82 9.37
N LEU A 232 -9.23 -1.42 9.55
CA LEU A 232 -8.61 -2.37 8.61
C LEU A 232 -9.58 -3.47 8.16
N TRP A 233 -10.44 -3.94 9.06
CA TRP A 233 -11.45 -4.96 8.78
C TRP A 233 -12.42 -4.59 7.62
N LEU A 234 -12.61 -3.30 7.33
CA LEU A 234 -13.41 -2.85 6.19
C LEU A 234 -12.77 -3.21 4.84
N ASN A 235 -11.45 -3.32 4.79
CA ASN A 235 -10.75 -3.83 3.63
C ASN A 235 -10.70 -5.37 3.69
N GLU A 236 -10.02 -5.91 4.71
CA GLU A 236 -9.68 -7.34 4.77
C GLU A 236 -10.92 -8.23 4.93
N GLY A 237 -11.85 -7.83 5.80
CA GLY A 237 -13.10 -8.57 6.01
C GLY A 237 -13.98 -8.61 4.77
N PHE A 238 -14.09 -7.49 4.02
CA PHE A 238 -14.84 -7.47 2.76
C PHE A 238 -14.12 -8.25 1.66
N ALA A 239 -12.80 -8.12 1.54
CA ALA A 239 -12.03 -8.87 0.55
C ALA A 239 -12.13 -10.38 0.79
N THR A 240 -12.01 -10.82 2.06
CA THR A 240 -12.19 -12.22 2.45
C THR A 240 -13.63 -12.69 2.18
N TRP A 241 -14.64 -11.91 2.53
CA TRP A 241 -16.03 -12.31 2.24
C TRP A 241 -16.30 -12.43 0.73
N VAL A 242 -15.84 -11.46 -0.06
CA VAL A 242 -16.00 -11.46 -1.53
C VAL A 242 -15.23 -12.61 -2.17
N SER A 243 -14.03 -12.96 -1.68
CA SER A 243 -13.24 -14.04 -2.26
C SER A 243 -13.96 -15.38 -2.17
N TYR A 244 -14.55 -15.68 -1.01
CA TYR A 244 -15.38 -16.86 -0.79
C TYR A 244 -16.67 -16.84 -1.59
N LEU A 245 -17.36 -15.68 -1.64
CA LEU A 245 -18.56 -15.52 -2.45
C LEU A 245 -18.28 -15.74 -3.95
N ALA A 246 -17.23 -15.12 -4.49
CA ALA A 246 -16.85 -15.23 -5.89
C ALA A 246 -16.43 -16.66 -6.24
N THR A 247 -15.63 -17.29 -5.38
CA THR A 247 -15.18 -18.68 -5.55
C THR A 247 -16.35 -19.65 -5.55
N ASP A 248 -17.32 -19.51 -4.64
CA ASP A 248 -18.52 -20.37 -4.60
C ASP A 248 -19.40 -20.20 -5.86
N ASN A 249 -19.51 -18.97 -6.39
CA ASN A 249 -20.25 -18.72 -7.62
C ASN A 249 -19.56 -19.29 -8.87
N LEU A 250 -18.23 -19.21 -8.94
CA LEU A 250 -17.44 -19.70 -10.08
C LEU A 250 -17.25 -21.22 -10.04
N PHE A 251 -17.10 -21.80 -8.85
CA PHE A 251 -16.78 -23.21 -8.62
C PHE A 251 -17.69 -23.82 -7.52
N PRO A 252 -19.02 -23.90 -7.75
CA PRO A 252 -19.99 -24.33 -6.74
C PRO A 252 -19.82 -25.79 -6.28
N GLU A 253 -19.08 -26.60 -7.03
CA GLU A 253 -18.73 -27.98 -6.70
C GLU A 253 -17.67 -28.08 -5.59
N TRP A 254 -16.88 -27.04 -5.35
CA TRP A 254 -15.84 -27.03 -4.31
C TRP A 254 -16.39 -26.85 -2.90
N LYS A 255 -17.64 -26.39 -2.77
CA LYS A 255 -18.33 -26.18 -1.49
C LYS A 255 -17.49 -25.34 -0.52
N ILE A 256 -16.93 -24.24 -1.03
CA ILE A 256 -15.91 -23.45 -0.34
C ILE A 256 -16.41 -22.85 0.99
N TRP A 257 -17.71 -22.55 1.11
CA TRP A 257 -18.30 -22.12 2.38
C TRP A 257 -18.21 -23.17 3.50
N THR A 258 -18.14 -24.46 3.19
CA THR A 258 -17.90 -25.50 4.21
C THR A 258 -16.48 -25.39 4.76
N GLN A 259 -15.52 -25.00 3.91
CA GLN A 259 -14.13 -24.75 4.32
C GLN A 259 -14.03 -23.47 5.14
N PHE A 260 -14.72 -22.39 4.71
CA PHE A 260 -14.79 -21.13 5.47
C PHE A 260 -15.25 -21.34 6.92
N LEU A 261 -16.26 -22.19 7.14
CA LEU A 261 -16.72 -22.52 8.50
C LEU A 261 -15.61 -23.16 9.34
N VAL A 262 -14.78 -24.01 8.75
CA VAL A 262 -13.63 -24.60 9.45
C VAL A 262 -12.57 -23.55 9.77
N GLU A 263 -12.27 -22.66 8.83
CA GLU A 263 -11.31 -21.56 9.02
C GLU A 263 -11.77 -20.54 10.07
N SER A 264 -13.08 -20.27 10.15
CA SER A 264 -13.67 -19.38 11.16
C SER A 264 -13.47 -19.85 12.60
N ASN A 265 -13.14 -21.14 12.82
CA ASN A 265 -12.82 -21.63 14.16
C ASN A 265 -11.59 -20.94 14.76
N GLU A 266 -10.61 -20.55 13.94
CA GLU A 266 -9.41 -19.88 14.45
C GLU A 266 -9.74 -18.49 15.00
N SER A 267 -10.56 -17.71 14.29
CA SER A 267 -11.01 -16.42 14.83
C SER A 267 -11.91 -16.58 16.03
N LEU A 268 -12.82 -17.56 16.07
CA LEU A 268 -13.61 -17.85 17.28
C LEU A 268 -12.72 -18.23 18.47
N ARG A 269 -11.64 -18.98 18.23
CA ARG A 269 -10.66 -19.35 19.26
C ARG A 269 -9.93 -18.12 19.78
N LEU A 270 -9.43 -17.26 18.91
CA LEU A 270 -8.75 -16.01 19.28
C LEU A 270 -9.71 -15.02 19.97
N ASP A 271 -10.94 -14.91 19.50
CA ASP A 271 -11.98 -14.03 20.06
C ASP A 271 -12.46 -14.49 21.45
N GLY A 272 -12.33 -15.79 21.75
CA GLY A 272 -12.65 -16.34 23.06
C GLY A 272 -11.58 -16.13 24.14
N LEU A 273 -10.39 -15.61 23.79
CA LEU A 273 -9.30 -15.39 24.75
C LEU A 273 -9.49 -14.11 25.54
N ALA A 274 -9.10 -14.11 26.82
CA ALA A 274 -9.11 -12.90 27.64
C ALA A 274 -8.18 -11.79 27.11
N GLY A 275 -7.12 -12.16 26.39
CA GLY A 275 -6.19 -11.25 25.72
C GLY A 275 -6.57 -10.93 24.26
N SER A 276 -7.81 -11.20 23.86
CA SER A 276 -8.30 -10.83 22.53
C SER A 276 -8.47 -9.31 22.38
N HIS A 277 -8.82 -8.86 21.18
CA HIS A 277 -9.14 -7.48 20.90
C HIS A 277 -10.47 -7.32 20.14
N PRO A 278 -11.17 -6.18 20.28
CA PRO A 278 -12.30 -5.85 19.42
C PRO A 278 -11.86 -5.76 17.95
N ILE A 279 -12.83 -5.85 17.03
CA ILE A 279 -12.55 -5.75 15.58
C ILE A 279 -12.01 -4.36 15.18
N GLU A 280 -12.29 -3.33 15.97
CA GLU A 280 -11.72 -2.00 15.82
C GLU A 280 -10.74 -1.74 16.98
N VAL A 281 -9.47 -1.56 16.64
CA VAL A 281 -8.39 -1.31 17.59
C VAL A 281 -7.84 0.08 17.34
N GLU A 282 -7.67 0.88 18.40
CA GLU A 282 -7.03 2.18 18.28
C GLU A 282 -5.53 1.99 18.01
N ILE A 283 -5.07 2.51 16.87
CA ILE A 283 -3.67 2.37 16.42
C ILE A 283 -2.98 3.73 16.56
N ASN A 284 -1.95 3.77 17.39
CA ASN A 284 -1.17 4.97 17.66
C ASN A 284 0.13 4.99 16.86
N HIS A 285 0.86 3.88 16.83
CA HIS A 285 2.09 3.76 16.04
C HIS A 285 1.94 2.77 14.89
N THR A 286 2.68 2.96 13.80
CA THR A 286 2.60 2.08 12.62
C THR A 286 3.07 0.65 12.90
N ASP A 287 3.90 0.46 13.93
CA ASP A 287 4.35 -0.88 14.34
C ASP A 287 3.22 -1.74 14.91
N GLU A 288 2.21 -1.10 15.54
CA GLU A 288 1.03 -1.77 16.09
C GLU A 288 0.13 -2.32 14.98
N ILE A 289 0.21 -1.78 13.75
CA ILE A 289 -0.65 -2.19 12.65
C ILE A 289 -0.48 -3.69 12.35
N ASN A 290 0.75 -4.20 12.39
CA ASN A 290 1.00 -5.62 12.11
C ASN A 290 0.32 -6.55 13.12
N GLU A 291 -0.03 -6.05 14.32
CA GLU A 291 -0.73 -6.84 15.34
C GLU A 291 -2.20 -7.08 15.01
N ILE A 292 -2.80 -6.23 14.16
CA ILE A 292 -4.20 -6.33 13.75
C ILE A 292 -4.41 -6.98 12.38
N PHE A 293 -3.32 -7.34 11.68
CA PHE A 293 -3.35 -8.20 10.49
C PHE A 293 -3.51 -9.68 10.90
N ASP A 294 -4.64 -10.00 11.52
CA ASP A 294 -4.89 -11.28 12.17
C ASP A 294 -6.24 -11.90 11.78
N ALA A 295 -6.57 -13.08 12.31
CA ALA A 295 -7.84 -13.74 11.95
C ALA A 295 -9.08 -12.94 12.38
N ILE A 296 -8.97 -12.00 13.33
CA ILE A 296 -10.07 -11.13 13.75
C ILE A 296 -10.42 -10.13 12.63
N SER A 297 -9.44 -9.43 12.06
CA SER A 297 -9.69 -8.49 10.95
C SER A 297 -10.21 -9.18 9.68
N TYR A 298 -9.70 -10.39 9.40
CA TYR A 298 -10.04 -11.16 8.20
C TYR A 298 -11.32 -11.98 8.38
N THR A 299 -11.22 -13.11 9.09
CA THR A 299 -12.28 -14.11 9.12
C THR A 299 -13.46 -13.75 10.03
N LYS A 300 -13.21 -13.09 11.18
CA LYS A 300 -14.31 -12.54 12.00
C LYS A 300 -14.98 -11.36 11.29
N GLY A 301 -14.22 -10.46 10.67
CA GLY A 301 -14.76 -9.42 9.80
C GLY A 301 -15.66 -9.97 8.69
N ALA A 302 -15.17 -10.94 7.92
CA ALA A 302 -15.96 -11.62 6.88
C ALA A 302 -17.20 -12.33 7.43
N SER A 303 -17.10 -12.95 8.61
CA SER A 303 -18.24 -13.62 9.27
C SER A 303 -19.33 -12.63 9.68
N LEU A 304 -18.95 -11.45 10.20
CA LEU A 304 -19.90 -10.39 10.54
C LEU A 304 -20.60 -9.84 9.29
N ILE A 305 -19.84 -9.63 8.21
CA ILE A 305 -20.38 -9.20 6.91
C ILE A 305 -21.35 -10.24 6.37
N TRP A 306 -20.99 -11.52 6.41
CA TRP A 306 -21.85 -12.61 5.95
C TRP A 306 -23.12 -12.73 6.78
N MET A 307 -23.03 -12.58 8.10
CA MET A 307 -24.18 -12.56 9.00
C MET A 307 -25.11 -11.38 8.68
N LEU A 308 -24.56 -10.18 8.45
CA LEU A 308 -25.34 -9.00 8.10
C LEU A 308 -26.03 -9.15 6.73
N GLN A 309 -25.32 -9.66 5.73
CA GLN A 309 -25.87 -9.95 4.41
C GLN A 309 -26.98 -11.01 4.47
N SER A 310 -26.82 -12.03 5.32
CA SER A 310 -27.84 -13.06 5.55
C SER A 310 -29.09 -12.49 6.25
N TYR A 311 -28.90 -11.56 7.19
CA TYR A 311 -30.00 -10.90 7.90
C TYR A 311 -30.80 -9.93 7.02
N LEU A 312 -30.11 -9.09 6.24
CA LEU A 312 -30.73 -8.10 5.37
C LEU A 312 -31.25 -8.68 4.05
N GLY A 313 -30.71 -9.81 3.62
CA GLY A 313 -30.93 -10.40 2.31
C GLY A 313 -29.96 -9.85 1.24
N PRO A 314 -29.60 -10.66 0.23
CA PRO A 314 -28.57 -10.32 -0.76
C PRO A 314 -28.85 -9.05 -1.55
N GLU A 315 -30.09 -8.83 -2.01
CA GLU A 315 -30.44 -7.66 -2.82
C GLU A 315 -30.33 -6.34 -2.04
N CYS A 316 -30.81 -6.34 -0.80
CA CYS A 316 -30.74 -5.19 0.09
C CYS A 316 -29.27 -4.86 0.43
N PHE A 317 -28.48 -5.89 0.75
CA PHE A 317 -27.07 -5.74 1.06
C PHE A 317 -26.27 -5.22 -0.15
N GLN A 318 -26.49 -5.77 -1.34
CA GLN A 318 -25.82 -5.34 -2.57
C GLN A 318 -26.18 -3.89 -2.94
N THR A 319 -27.45 -3.51 -2.79
CA THR A 319 -27.89 -2.13 -3.04
C THR A 319 -27.23 -1.17 -2.06
N SER A 320 -27.18 -1.54 -0.78
CA SER A 320 -26.59 -0.72 0.28
C SER A 320 -25.08 -0.52 0.09
N THR A 321 -24.35 -1.59 -0.24
CA THR A 321 -22.90 -1.51 -0.52
C THR A 321 -22.60 -0.68 -1.78
N HIS A 322 -23.43 -0.79 -2.82
CA HIS A 322 -23.32 0.07 -4.00
C HIS A 322 -23.51 1.56 -3.65
N ILE A 323 -24.53 1.89 -2.85
CA ILE A 323 -24.79 3.27 -2.41
C ILE A 323 -23.64 3.80 -1.55
N ALA A 324 -23.17 3.01 -0.58
CA ALA A 324 -22.05 3.39 0.28
C ALA A 324 -20.80 3.73 -0.53
N ARG A 325 -20.42 2.87 -1.47
CA ARG A 325 -19.28 3.11 -2.39
C ARG A 325 -19.47 4.36 -3.24
N LYS A 326 -20.68 4.60 -3.75
CA LYS A 326 -21.00 5.78 -4.56
C LYS A 326 -20.92 7.06 -3.74
N ASN A 327 -21.37 7.04 -2.48
CA ASN A 327 -21.30 8.20 -1.59
C ASN A 327 -19.85 8.50 -1.20
N TYR A 328 -19.07 7.48 -0.87
CA TYR A 328 -17.64 7.63 -0.60
C TYR A 328 -16.88 8.21 -1.81
N HIS A 329 -17.17 7.72 -3.03
CA HIS A 329 -16.57 8.28 -4.24
C HIS A 329 -16.97 9.74 -4.47
N LYS A 330 -18.20 10.15 -4.10
CA LYS A 330 -18.61 11.55 -4.18
C LYS A 330 -17.82 12.43 -3.21
N GLU A 331 -17.63 11.99 -1.97
CA GLU A 331 -16.82 12.71 -0.98
C GLU A 331 -15.38 12.86 -1.47
N ILE A 332 -14.75 11.79 -1.96
CA ILE A 332 -13.44 11.87 -2.60
C ILE A 332 -13.44 12.81 -3.82
N SER A 333 -14.44 12.72 -4.70
CA SER A 333 -14.52 13.59 -5.87
C SER A 333 -14.69 15.07 -5.51
N TYR A 334 -15.34 15.38 -4.39
CA TYR A 334 -15.44 16.74 -3.86
C TYR A 334 -14.08 17.24 -3.32
N PHE A 335 -13.25 16.33 -2.80
CA PHE A 335 -11.82 16.61 -2.51
C PHE A 335 -10.96 16.72 -3.78
N HIS A 336 -11.36 16.09 -4.90
CA HIS A 336 -10.59 15.97 -6.15
C HIS A 336 -11.11 16.83 -7.33
N GLU A 337 -12.13 17.68 -7.14
CA GLU A 337 -12.70 18.52 -8.21
C GLU A 337 -11.72 19.62 -8.73
N SER A 338 -10.50 19.69 -8.22
CA SER A 338 -9.33 20.16 -8.97
C SER A 338 -8.83 19.05 -9.90
N LYS A 339 -9.42 18.94 -11.09
CA LYS A 339 -9.01 18.03 -12.19
C LYS A 339 -7.49 17.83 -12.25
N ASN A 340 -6.97 16.67 -11.83
CA ASN A 340 -5.58 16.29 -12.08
C ASN A 340 -5.47 14.77 -12.19
N HIS A 341 -5.14 14.31 -13.40
CA HIS A 341 -4.69 12.95 -13.66
C HIS A 341 -3.31 12.74 -13.03
N VAL A 342 -3.15 11.66 -12.27
CA VAL A 342 -1.83 11.12 -11.96
C VAL A 342 -1.32 10.44 -13.22
N GLU A 343 -0.28 11.02 -13.83
CA GLU A 343 0.46 10.44 -14.94
C GLU A 343 1.84 10.08 -14.38
N VAL A 344 2.06 8.81 -14.04
CA VAL A 344 3.41 8.26 -13.90
C VAL A 344 3.95 8.17 -15.31
N ARG A 345 4.72 9.18 -15.73
CA ARG A 345 5.35 9.17 -17.05
C ARG A 345 6.52 8.18 -17.03
N GLU A 346 6.24 6.99 -17.53
CA GLU A 346 7.18 6.02 -18.10
C GLU A 346 8.36 5.62 -17.20
N VAL A 347 8.25 4.46 -16.54
CA VAL A 347 9.43 3.66 -16.24
C VAL A 347 9.80 2.89 -17.51
N PHE A 348 10.64 3.48 -18.36
CA PHE A 348 11.27 2.72 -19.44
C PHE A 348 12.31 1.78 -18.84
N TRP A 349 12.04 0.47 -18.90
CA TRP A 349 13.11 -0.51 -19.04
C TRP A 349 12.69 -1.57 -20.05
N ARG A 350 13.23 -1.44 -21.27
CA ARG A 350 13.46 -2.58 -22.16
C ARG A 350 14.81 -3.12 -21.74
N GLU A 351 14.89 -4.39 -21.34
CA GLU A 351 16.14 -5.12 -21.61
C GLU A 351 16.39 -4.92 -23.11
N GLU A 352 17.49 -4.27 -23.46
CA GLU A 352 18.09 -4.47 -24.77
C GLU A 352 18.33 -5.99 -24.84
N MET A 353 17.39 -6.71 -25.44
CA MET A 353 17.70 -8.00 -26.01
C MET A 353 18.75 -7.68 -27.05
N ASP A 354 20.00 -7.95 -26.72
CA ASP A 354 21.11 -7.93 -27.67
C ASP A 354 20.64 -8.68 -28.92
N GLY A 355 20.41 -7.88 -29.97
CA GLY A 355 20.20 -8.38 -31.30
C GLY A 355 21.54 -8.84 -31.82
N ASP A 356 21.90 -10.10 -31.55
CA ASP A 356 22.76 -10.86 -32.45
C ASP A 356 21.85 -11.65 -33.38
N SER A 357 21.38 -10.95 -34.42
CA SER A 357 21.03 -11.56 -35.68
C SER A 357 22.24 -11.43 -36.60
N ASP A 358 22.98 -12.53 -36.76
CA ASP A 358 23.60 -12.93 -38.03
C ASP A 358 23.65 -14.46 -38.11
#